data_AF-A0A933CMI4-F1
#
_entry.id   AF-A0A933CMI4-F1
#
_cell.length_a   1.000
_cell.length_b   1.000
_cell.length_c   1.000
_cell.angle_alpha   90.00
_cell.angle_beta   90.00
_cell.angle_gamma   90.00
#
_symmetry.space_group_name_H-M   'P 1'
#
loop_
_entity.id
_entity.type
_entity.pdbx_description
1 polymer ?
#
loop_
_entity_poly.entity_id
_entity_poly.type
_entity_poly.pdbx_seq_one_letter_code
_entity_poly.pdbx_strand_id
1 'polypeptide(L)'
;MRKQKDKTSTKARELTKGRKFLSGVALALALGLLTLGWVFTRAPRPLAQREAASSSGHMRRETHAPLSPALFVGRTARAYQVAQVGTGYGRVNVPFANRAITEIACHARGADFMAGPKVRTVLDMGGQDCKAIHCDERGKVSNFLMNDKCAAGTGRGMEVMADLLSIPIKEIGDMSFEVDQEPAPVSSTCVVFAKSEALGLMRSGWSKNMVLAAYCSAMAHRVSLLLGRIGVEDQFFITGGIAKNPGVVRRLEKELGIQAVKTRYDSQIAGALGAALFADTLLQKGA
;
A
#
# COMPACT_ATOMS: atom_id res chain seq x y z
N MET A 1 -31.76 -9.14 31.83
CA MET A 1 -30.73 -9.22 30.78
C MET A 1 -31.09 -10.35 29.79
N ARG A 2 -31.76 -10.04 28.67
CA ARG A 2 -32.05 -11.01 27.60
C ARG A 2 -31.13 -10.73 26.40
N LYS A 3 -30.31 -11.72 26.03
CA LYS A 3 -29.48 -11.72 24.82
C LYS A 3 -30.37 -11.72 23.58
N GLN A 4 -30.30 -10.67 22.79
CA GLN A 4 -30.95 -10.58 21.49
C GLN A 4 -30.08 -11.35 20.47
N LYS A 5 -30.42 -12.63 20.24
CA LYS A 5 -29.81 -13.42 19.17
C LYS A 5 -30.18 -12.80 17.82
N ASP A 6 -29.14 -12.46 17.07
CA ASP A 6 -29.17 -11.91 15.72
C ASP A 6 -29.91 -12.86 14.75
N LYS A 7 -31.21 -12.59 14.53
CA LYS A 7 -32.11 -13.36 13.65
C LYS A 7 -31.81 -13.16 12.15
N THR A 8 -30.88 -12.27 11.81
CA THR A 8 -30.55 -11.92 10.42
C THR A 8 -29.60 -12.95 9.78
N SER A 9 -28.71 -13.55 10.57
CA SER A 9 -27.75 -14.57 10.08
C SER A 9 -28.41 -15.91 9.71
N THR A 10 -29.47 -16.29 10.41
CA THR A 10 -30.15 -17.59 10.21
C THR A 10 -31.03 -17.59 8.96
N LYS A 11 -31.69 -16.47 8.65
CA LYS A 11 -32.54 -16.33 7.44
C LYS A 11 -31.74 -16.35 6.13
N ALA A 12 -30.50 -15.85 6.13
CA ALA A 12 -29.63 -15.90 4.96
C ALA A 12 -29.17 -17.33 4.60
N ARG A 13 -29.05 -18.22 5.61
CA ARG A 13 -28.69 -19.63 5.41
C ARG A 13 -29.84 -20.49 4.89
N GLU A 14 -31.09 -20.15 5.17
CA GLU A 14 -32.25 -20.90 4.64
C GLU A 14 -32.56 -20.60 3.17
N LEU A 15 -32.29 -19.37 2.70
CA LEU A 15 -32.56 -18.95 1.31
C LEU A 15 -31.57 -19.49 0.26
N THR A 16 -30.52 -20.21 0.67
CA THR A 16 -29.41 -20.65 -0.19
C THR A 16 -29.37 -22.16 -0.43
N LYS A 17 -30.24 -22.96 0.21
CA LYS A 17 -30.38 -24.39 -0.09
C LYS A 17 -31.00 -24.58 -1.48
N GLY A 18 -30.17 -24.95 -2.46
CA GLY A 18 -30.62 -25.47 -3.76
C GLY A 18 -30.40 -24.58 -4.99
N ARG A 19 -29.78 -23.39 -4.87
CA ARG A 19 -29.43 -22.58 -6.06
C ARG A 19 -28.03 -22.93 -6.56
N LYS A 20 -27.91 -23.38 -7.80
CA LYS A 20 -26.62 -23.45 -8.51
C LYS A 20 -26.08 -22.02 -8.67
N PHE A 21 -25.07 -21.65 -7.89
CA PHE A 21 -24.39 -20.35 -8.00
C PHE A 21 -23.52 -20.36 -9.27
N LEU A 22 -23.72 -19.37 -10.15
CA LEU A 22 -22.89 -19.16 -11.33
C LEU A 22 -21.83 -18.10 -11.01
N SER A 23 -20.56 -18.48 -11.05
CA SER A 23 -19.34 -17.64 -10.95
C SER A 23 -19.23 -16.72 -9.72
N GLY A 24 -18.15 -16.84 -8.93
CA GLY A 24 -17.89 -15.97 -7.78
C GLY A 24 -17.38 -14.58 -8.17
N VAL A 25 -17.55 -13.60 -7.27
CA VAL A 25 -16.96 -12.26 -7.36
C VAL A 25 -16.12 -12.01 -6.12
N ALA A 26 -14.83 -11.69 -6.30
CA ALA A 26 -13.94 -11.33 -5.20
C ALA A 26 -13.82 -9.80 -5.10
N LEU A 27 -14.08 -9.29 -3.89
CA LEU A 27 -14.00 -7.88 -3.53
C LEU A 27 -12.96 -7.69 -2.44
N ALA A 28 -12.07 -6.71 -2.60
CA ALA A 28 -11.13 -6.33 -1.58
C ALA A 28 -11.27 -4.88 -1.17
N LEU A 29 -11.09 -4.66 0.13
CA LEU A 29 -11.00 -3.36 0.75
C LEU A 29 -9.70 -3.25 1.53
N ALA A 30 -8.81 -2.37 1.06
CA ALA A 30 -7.62 -1.98 1.82
C ALA A 30 -7.87 -0.62 2.48
N LEU A 31 -7.86 -0.61 3.81
CA LEU A 31 -8.01 0.60 4.64
C LEU A 31 -6.65 0.96 5.23
N GLY A 32 -5.90 1.80 4.52
CA GLY A 32 -4.75 2.51 5.06
C GLY A 32 -5.19 3.78 5.79
N LEU A 33 -4.38 4.28 6.72
CA LEU A 33 -4.74 5.51 7.47
C LEU A 33 -4.83 6.76 6.58
N LEU A 34 -4.14 6.77 5.43
CA LEU A 34 -4.11 7.90 4.50
C LEU A 34 -4.75 7.59 3.14
N THR A 35 -4.99 6.32 2.82
CA THR A 35 -5.50 5.90 1.51
C THR A 35 -6.47 4.73 1.62
N LEU A 36 -7.54 4.81 0.85
CA LEU A 36 -8.53 3.75 0.70
C LEU A 36 -8.40 3.12 -0.69
N GLY A 37 -8.18 1.81 -0.77
CA GLY A 37 -8.06 1.08 -2.03
C GLY A 37 -9.14 0.01 -2.20
N TRP A 38 -9.75 -0.07 -3.37
CA TRP A 38 -10.75 -1.09 -3.72
C TRP A 38 -10.35 -1.83 -4.99
N VAL A 39 -10.45 -3.16 -4.98
CA VAL A 39 -10.23 -3.99 -6.16
C VAL A 39 -11.36 -5.00 -6.28
N PHE A 40 -11.95 -5.07 -7.48
CA PHE A 40 -12.96 -6.06 -7.86
C PHE A 40 -12.35 -7.02 -8.87
N THR A 41 -12.51 -8.33 -8.65
CA THR A 41 -12.08 -9.35 -9.61
C THR A 41 -13.25 -10.26 -9.97
N ARG A 42 -13.41 -10.43 -11.28
CA ARG A 42 -14.27 -11.42 -11.94
C ARG A 42 -13.29 -12.26 -12.75
N ALA A 43 -12.93 -13.46 -12.30
CA ALA A 43 -11.89 -14.25 -12.96
C ALA A 43 -12.20 -14.46 -14.48
N PRO A 44 -11.20 -14.56 -15.39
CA PRO A 44 -9.80 -14.16 -15.32
C PRO A 44 -9.56 -12.96 -16.26
N ARG A 45 -9.97 -11.75 -15.89
CA ARG A 45 -9.44 -10.47 -16.42
C ARG A 45 -9.93 -9.33 -15.51
N PRO A 46 -9.06 -8.64 -14.77
CA PRO A 46 -9.48 -7.51 -13.95
C PRO A 46 -9.56 -6.24 -14.82
N LEU A 47 -10.69 -5.55 -14.81
CA LEU A 47 -10.78 -4.16 -15.28
C LEU A 47 -11.95 -3.43 -14.60
N ALA A 48 -11.62 -2.80 -13.47
CA ALA A 48 -12.18 -1.54 -12.99
C ALA A 48 -11.29 -1.08 -11.82
N GLN A 49 -10.19 -0.40 -12.13
CA GLN A 49 -9.43 0.37 -11.14
C GLN A 49 -10.26 1.61 -10.82
N ARG A 50 -10.62 1.82 -9.54
CA ARG A 50 -11.09 3.13 -9.07
C ARG A 50 -10.05 3.69 -8.11
N GLU A 51 -9.77 4.98 -8.26
CA GLU A 51 -8.69 5.70 -7.58
C GLU A 51 -8.72 5.56 -6.06
N ALA A 52 -7.52 5.57 -5.48
CA ALA A 52 -7.34 5.73 -4.06
C ALA A 52 -7.73 7.15 -3.64
N ALA A 53 -8.75 7.29 -2.79
CA ALA A 53 -9.05 8.57 -2.16
C ALA A 53 -8.03 8.83 -1.04
N SER A 54 -7.30 9.94 -1.12
CA SER A 54 -6.46 10.44 -0.04
C SER A 54 -7.30 11.27 0.93
N SER A 55 -7.48 10.81 2.17
CA SER A 55 -8.14 11.60 3.21
C SER A 55 -7.11 12.27 4.12
N SER A 56 -6.94 13.59 3.98
CA SER A 56 -6.17 14.41 4.93
C SER A 56 -7.02 14.70 6.17
N GLY A 57 -6.88 13.91 7.23
CA GLY A 57 -7.53 14.23 8.51
C GLY A 57 -7.68 13.04 9.45
N HIS A 58 -7.61 13.29 10.76
CA HIS A 58 -7.86 12.30 11.81
C HIS A 58 -9.10 11.45 11.50
N MET A 59 -8.94 10.13 11.53
CA MET A 59 -10.00 9.13 11.38
C MET A 59 -11.04 9.26 12.50
N ARG A 60 -11.90 10.27 12.44
CA ARG A 60 -13.13 10.38 13.24
C ARG A 60 -14.32 10.10 12.33
N ARG A 61 -14.94 8.93 12.53
CA ARG A 61 -16.34 8.61 12.21
C ARG A 61 -16.82 8.77 10.75
N GLU A 62 -16.00 8.53 9.74
CA GLU A 62 -16.49 8.38 8.35
C GLU A 62 -16.68 6.92 7.91
N THR A 63 -16.80 5.97 8.85
CA THR A 63 -17.15 4.57 8.55
C THR A 63 -18.66 4.33 8.40
N HIS A 64 -19.48 5.38 8.29
CA HIS A 64 -20.94 5.28 8.31
C HIS A 64 -21.65 5.35 6.96
N ALA A 65 -20.94 5.34 5.82
CA ALA A 65 -21.62 5.02 4.57
C ALA A 65 -21.80 3.49 4.49
N PRO A 66 -23.03 2.94 4.62
CA PRO A 66 -23.25 1.53 4.41
C PRO A 66 -23.18 1.28 2.90
N LEU A 67 -21.99 1.02 2.37
CA LEU A 67 -21.88 0.35 1.09
C LEU A 67 -22.26 -1.12 1.31
N SER A 68 -23.57 -1.34 1.41
CA SER A 68 -24.15 -2.67 1.35
C SER A 68 -23.70 -3.34 0.05
N PRO A 69 -23.57 -4.68 0.00
CA PRO A 69 -23.29 -5.43 -1.22
C PRO A 69 -24.29 -5.20 -2.38
N ALA A 70 -25.31 -4.35 -2.20
CA ALA A 70 -26.35 -4.07 -3.15
C ALA A 70 -25.89 -3.29 -4.40
N LEU A 71 -24.66 -2.76 -4.45
CA LEU A 71 -24.20 -1.99 -5.62
C LEU A 71 -23.88 -2.84 -6.86
N PHE A 72 -24.09 -4.16 -6.82
CA PHE A 72 -24.01 -5.05 -7.99
C PHE A 72 -25.31 -5.82 -8.23
N VAL A 73 -26.47 -5.16 -8.09
CA VAL A 73 -27.75 -5.71 -8.55
C VAL A 73 -28.21 -4.98 -9.81
N GLY A 74 -27.49 -5.20 -10.92
CA GLY A 74 -28.03 -4.89 -12.23
C GLY A 74 -29.09 -5.91 -12.60
N ARG A 75 -30.38 -5.53 -12.52
CA ARG A 75 -31.65 -6.10 -13.09
C ARG A 75 -31.79 -7.61 -13.42
N THR A 76 -30.87 -8.47 -12.98
CA THR A 76 -30.89 -9.91 -13.16
C THR A 76 -30.60 -10.54 -11.81
N ALA A 77 -31.55 -11.32 -11.29
CA ALA A 77 -31.48 -11.96 -9.99
C ALA A 77 -30.50 -13.16 -10.00
N ARG A 78 -29.23 -12.92 -10.34
CA ARG A 78 -28.16 -13.91 -10.17
C ARG A 78 -27.57 -13.74 -8.78
N ALA A 79 -27.66 -14.79 -7.97
CA ALA A 79 -26.96 -14.86 -6.69
C ALA A 79 -25.47 -15.11 -6.99
N TYR A 80 -24.63 -14.12 -6.68
CA TYR A 80 -23.18 -14.25 -6.76
C TYR A 80 -22.64 -14.66 -5.38
N GLN A 81 -21.68 -15.59 -5.37
CA GLN A 81 -20.90 -15.84 -4.16
C GLN A 81 -19.85 -14.74 -4.06
N VAL A 82 -19.84 -14.03 -2.93
CA VAL A 82 -18.95 -12.90 -2.69
C VAL A 82 -18.02 -13.24 -1.54
N ALA A 83 -16.72 -12.98 -1.73
CA ALA A 83 -15.73 -12.99 -0.66
C ALA A 83 -15.10 -11.62 -0.53
N GLN A 84 -14.92 -11.20 0.72
CA GLN A 84 -14.44 -9.90 1.15
C GLN A 84 -13.27 -10.10 2.10
N VAL A 85 -12.13 -9.49 1.77
CA VAL A 85 -10.96 -9.46 2.65
C VAL A 85 -10.66 -8.02 3.02
N GLY A 86 -10.55 -7.76 4.32
CA GLY A 86 -10.06 -6.50 4.88
C GLY A 86 -8.55 -6.57 5.08
N THR A 87 -7.83 -5.54 4.66
CA THR A 87 -6.39 -5.39 4.90
C THR A 87 -6.00 -3.95 5.27
N GLY A 88 -4.71 -3.72 5.55
CA GLY A 88 -4.19 -2.47 6.09
C GLY A 88 -4.35 -2.34 7.60
N TYR A 89 -4.00 -1.17 8.12
CA TYR A 89 -4.13 -0.82 9.54
C TYR A 89 -5.58 -0.92 10.02
N GLY A 90 -6.53 -0.46 9.20
CA GLY A 90 -7.96 -0.43 9.52
C GLY A 90 -8.68 -1.78 9.35
N ARG A 91 -7.99 -2.88 9.01
CA ARG A 91 -8.61 -4.17 8.65
C ARG A 91 -9.59 -4.73 9.68
N VAL A 92 -9.38 -4.45 10.97
CA VAL A 92 -10.24 -4.92 12.06
C VAL A 92 -11.54 -4.12 12.19
N ASN A 93 -11.60 -2.93 11.57
CA ASN A 93 -12.77 -2.05 11.55
C ASN A 93 -13.67 -2.31 10.34
N VAL A 94 -13.51 -3.45 9.68
CA VAL A 94 -14.28 -3.87 8.49
C VAL A 94 -15.20 -5.03 8.87
N PRO A 95 -16.35 -4.78 9.53
CA PRO A 95 -17.18 -5.85 10.10
C PRO A 95 -17.84 -6.76 9.05
N PHE A 96 -17.90 -6.30 7.79
CA PHE A 96 -18.44 -7.07 6.66
C PHE A 96 -17.38 -7.91 5.94
N ALA A 97 -16.10 -7.84 6.32
CA ALA A 97 -15.08 -8.69 5.70
C ALA A 97 -15.21 -10.14 6.18
N ASN A 98 -15.14 -11.11 5.26
CA ASN A 98 -15.09 -12.53 5.61
C ASN A 98 -13.81 -12.89 6.36
N ARG A 99 -12.69 -12.22 6.04
CA ARG A 99 -11.41 -12.37 6.73
C ARG A 99 -10.66 -11.04 6.82
N ALA A 100 -9.90 -10.88 7.89
CA ALA A 100 -8.87 -9.85 8.00
C ALA A 100 -7.49 -10.48 7.71
N ILE A 101 -6.74 -9.92 6.76
CA ILE A 101 -5.41 -10.39 6.39
C ILE A 101 -4.41 -9.23 6.52
N THR A 102 -3.20 -9.53 7.01
CA THR A 102 -2.16 -8.53 7.21
C THR A 102 -1.78 -7.87 5.89
N GLU A 103 -1.47 -6.58 5.95
CA GLU A 103 -1.01 -5.85 4.75
C GLU A 103 0.30 -6.41 4.21
N ILE A 104 1.19 -6.92 5.06
CA ILE A 104 2.43 -7.59 4.66
C ILE A 104 2.13 -8.76 3.71
N ALA A 105 1.20 -9.63 4.09
CA ALA A 105 0.81 -10.77 3.25
C ALA A 105 0.12 -10.31 1.96
N CYS A 106 -0.72 -9.27 2.03
CA CYS A 106 -1.40 -8.72 0.87
C CYS A 106 -0.42 -8.03 -0.10
N HIS A 107 0.52 -7.23 0.38
CA HIS A 107 1.54 -6.59 -0.46
C HIS A 107 2.48 -7.62 -1.09
N ALA A 108 2.91 -8.65 -0.35
CA ALA A 108 3.67 -9.76 -0.93
C ALA A 108 2.89 -10.47 -2.05
N ARG A 109 1.60 -10.79 -1.81
CA ARG A 109 0.74 -11.42 -2.82
C ARG A 109 0.44 -10.52 -4.01
N GLY A 110 0.28 -9.23 -3.79
CA GLY A 110 0.10 -8.23 -4.84
C GLY A 110 1.37 -8.07 -5.68
N ALA A 111 2.54 -8.03 -5.06
CA ALA A 111 3.83 -7.97 -5.72
C ALA A 111 4.09 -9.18 -6.62
N ASP A 112 3.86 -10.39 -6.10
CA ASP A 112 3.92 -11.66 -6.85
C ASP A 112 3.07 -11.60 -8.13
N PHE A 113 1.86 -11.03 -8.06
CA PHE A 113 1.01 -10.84 -9.24
C PHE A 113 1.50 -9.75 -10.19
N MET A 114 1.96 -8.61 -9.65
CA MET A 114 2.28 -7.41 -10.44
C MET A 114 3.63 -7.49 -11.16
N ALA A 115 4.62 -8.11 -10.51
CA ALA A 115 6.00 -8.21 -10.99
C ALA A 115 6.37 -9.65 -11.41
N GLY A 116 5.57 -10.64 -11.03
CA GLY A 116 5.73 -12.05 -11.40
C GLY A 116 6.28 -12.93 -10.26
N PRO A 117 6.28 -14.27 -10.45
CA PRO A 117 6.55 -15.25 -9.39
C PRO A 117 8.01 -15.27 -8.88
N LYS A 118 8.87 -14.45 -9.48
CA LYS A 118 10.29 -14.36 -9.14
C LYS A 118 10.60 -13.32 -8.07
N VAL A 119 9.63 -12.49 -7.65
CA VAL A 119 9.86 -11.48 -6.61
C VAL A 119 10.31 -12.15 -5.30
N ARG A 120 11.43 -11.69 -4.75
CA ARG A 120 12.01 -12.20 -3.49
C ARG A 120 12.07 -11.14 -2.40
N THR A 121 12.24 -9.89 -2.78
CA THR A 121 12.23 -8.77 -1.84
C THR A 121 11.19 -7.75 -2.26
N VAL A 122 10.31 -7.36 -1.33
CA VAL A 122 9.31 -6.30 -1.53
C VAL A 122 9.58 -5.18 -0.53
N LEU A 123 9.74 -3.96 -1.03
CA LEU A 123 9.66 -2.74 -0.25
C LEU A 123 8.24 -2.19 -0.34
N ASP A 124 7.48 -2.26 0.75
CA ASP A 124 6.22 -1.53 0.88
C ASP A 124 6.44 -0.25 1.67
N MET A 125 6.36 0.90 1.00
CA MET A 125 6.53 2.20 1.65
C MET A 125 5.33 3.10 1.37
N GLY A 126 4.48 3.17 2.40
CA GLY A 126 3.26 3.95 2.42
C GLY A 126 3.47 5.31 3.10
N GLY A 127 2.35 5.91 3.50
CA GLY A 127 2.37 7.20 4.17
C GLY A 127 2.88 7.16 5.62
N GLN A 128 2.76 6.03 6.30
CA GLN A 128 2.98 5.96 7.76
C GLN A 128 4.03 4.97 8.19
N ASP A 129 4.25 3.93 7.39
CA ASP A 129 5.22 2.91 7.67
C ASP A 129 5.99 2.54 6.40
N CYS A 130 7.09 1.82 6.63
CA CYS A 130 7.95 1.28 5.60
C CYS A 130 8.29 -0.17 6.01
N LYS A 131 8.12 -1.10 5.08
CA LYS A 131 8.25 -2.54 5.32
C LYS A 131 9.18 -3.15 4.27
N ALA A 132 10.20 -3.84 4.74
CA ALA A 132 11.01 -4.73 3.93
C ALA A 132 10.50 -6.15 4.13
N ILE A 133 10.07 -6.80 3.06
CA ILE A 133 9.40 -8.10 3.10
C ILE A 133 10.23 -9.06 2.25
N HIS A 134 10.59 -10.19 2.83
CA HIS A 134 11.24 -11.28 2.11
C HIS A 134 10.20 -12.36 1.80
N CYS A 135 10.23 -12.84 0.56
CA CYS A 135 9.34 -13.87 0.04
C CYS A 135 10.13 -15.14 -0.30
N ASP A 136 9.55 -16.31 0.00
CA ASP A 136 10.06 -17.60 -0.45
C ASP A 136 9.80 -17.84 -1.94
N GLU A 137 10.26 -18.98 -2.45
CA GLU A 137 10.09 -19.38 -3.86
C GLU A 137 8.63 -19.52 -4.30
N ARG A 138 7.70 -19.63 -3.33
CA ARG A 138 6.25 -19.75 -3.56
C ARG A 138 5.53 -18.40 -3.40
N GLY A 139 6.29 -17.30 -3.27
CA GLY A 139 5.75 -15.96 -3.08
C GLY A 139 5.12 -15.74 -1.69
N LYS A 140 5.42 -16.59 -0.71
CA LYS A 140 4.94 -16.42 0.67
C LYS A 140 5.96 -15.64 1.48
N VAL A 141 5.46 -14.83 2.41
CA VAL A 141 6.29 -14.08 3.36
C VAL A 141 7.09 -15.07 4.22
N SER A 142 8.41 -15.04 4.11
CA SER A 142 9.32 -15.83 4.95
C SER A 142 9.89 -14.99 6.09
N ASN A 143 10.12 -13.70 5.86
CA ASN A 143 10.60 -12.75 6.86
C ASN A 143 10.11 -11.33 6.54
N PHE A 144 10.05 -10.45 7.54
CA PHE A 144 9.78 -9.03 7.32
C PHE A 144 10.38 -8.16 8.42
N LEU A 145 10.77 -6.94 8.05
CA LEU A 145 11.12 -5.86 8.97
C LEU A 145 10.24 -4.66 8.68
N MET A 146 9.87 -3.93 9.72
CA MET A 146 9.00 -2.77 9.62
C MET A 146 9.55 -1.60 10.45
N ASN A 147 9.37 -0.40 9.92
CA ASN A 147 9.56 0.85 10.63
C ASN A 147 8.23 1.60 10.67
N ASP A 148 7.51 1.47 11.79
CA ASP A 148 6.15 2.00 12.01
C ASP A 148 6.11 3.16 13.02
N LYS A 149 7.14 3.32 13.84
CA LYS A 149 7.18 4.36 14.90
C LYS A 149 7.73 5.70 14.42
N CYS A 150 8.24 5.77 13.19
CA CYS A 150 8.97 6.95 12.72
C CYS A 150 8.46 7.43 11.36
N ALA A 151 8.06 8.70 11.29
CA ALA A 151 7.71 9.36 10.04
C ALA A 151 8.94 9.62 9.14
N ALA A 152 10.16 9.52 9.69
CA ALA A 152 11.37 9.53 8.87
C ALA A 152 11.40 8.21 8.08
N GLY A 153 11.51 8.31 6.75
CA GLY A 153 11.47 7.13 5.87
C GLY A 153 10.07 6.70 5.45
N THR A 154 9.05 7.57 5.53
CA THR A 154 7.69 7.30 5.04
C THR A 154 7.14 8.46 4.22
N GLY A 155 6.00 8.27 3.55
CA GLY A 155 5.33 9.32 2.78
C GLY A 155 4.95 10.55 3.62
N ARG A 156 4.69 10.39 4.93
CA ARG A 156 4.41 11.52 5.82
C ARG A 156 5.61 12.45 5.97
N GLY A 157 6.83 11.90 5.97
CA GLY A 157 8.05 12.71 5.94
C GLY A 157 8.13 13.56 4.67
N MET A 158 7.78 12.95 3.54
CA MET A 158 7.71 13.63 2.25
C MET A 158 6.66 14.75 2.22
N GLU A 159 5.49 14.53 2.81
CA GLU A 159 4.46 15.58 2.97
C GLU A 159 4.98 16.77 3.79
N VAL A 160 5.69 16.52 4.89
CA VAL A 160 6.26 17.60 5.71
C VAL A 160 7.25 18.46 4.92
N MET A 161 8.05 17.83 4.05
CA MET A 161 8.99 18.54 3.19
C MET A 161 8.31 19.26 2.03
N ALA A 162 7.27 18.66 1.44
CA ALA A 162 6.41 19.28 0.43
C ALA A 162 5.80 20.58 0.98
N ASP A 163 5.20 20.50 2.18
CA ASP A 163 4.57 21.62 2.87
C ASP A 163 5.60 22.71 3.20
N LEU A 164 6.77 22.33 3.72
CA LEU A 164 7.86 23.25 4.05
C LEU A 164 8.27 24.10 2.85
N LEU A 165 8.41 23.46 1.69
CA LEU A 165 8.90 24.08 0.46
C LEU A 165 7.77 24.66 -0.39
N SER A 166 6.51 24.46 0.02
CA SER A 166 5.30 24.87 -0.70
C SER A 166 5.29 24.36 -2.14
N ILE A 167 5.50 23.05 -2.31
CA ILE A 167 5.49 22.37 -3.60
C ILE A 167 4.57 21.14 -3.57
N PRO A 168 3.99 20.73 -4.70
CA PRO A 168 3.25 19.48 -4.78
C PRO A 168 4.14 18.27 -4.50
N ILE A 169 3.67 17.34 -3.64
CA ILE A 169 4.42 16.12 -3.28
C ILE A 169 4.82 15.27 -4.51
N LYS A 170 4.01 15.34 -5.57
CA LYS A 170 4.24 14.60 -6.82
C LYS A 170 5.45 15.13 -7.60
N GLU A 171 5.80 16.41 -7.43
CA GLU A 171 6.91 17.06 -8.14
C GLU A 171 8.26 16.87 -7.45
N ILE A 172 8.27 16.46 -6.18
CA ILE A 172 9.51 16.33 -5.39
C ILE A 172 10.55 15.47 -6.09
N GLY A 173 10.13 14.32 -6.63
CA GLY A 173 11.06 13.38 -7.25
C GLY A 173 11.78 14.00 -8.44
N ASP A 174 11.05 14.69 -9.32
CA ASP A 174 11.59 15.29 -10.54
C ASP A 174 12.44 16.53 -10.21
N MET A 175 11.94 17.42 -9.35
CA MET A 175 12.69 18.60 -8.88
C MET A 175 13.99 18.22 -8.16
N SER A 176 14.03 17.06 -7.51
CA SER A 176 15.25 16.57 -6.83
C SER A 176 16.40 16.20 -7.79
N PHE A 177 16.13 16.11 -9.10
CA PHE A 177 17.16 15.87 -10.12
C PHE A 177 17.64 17.15 -10.81
N GLU A 178 16.95 18.26 -10.61
CA GLU A 178 17.30 19.57 -11.16
C GLU A 178 18.36 20.26 -10.28
N VAL A 179 19.51 19.59 -10.13
CA VAL A 179 20.68 20.04 -9.37
C VAL A 179 21.95 19.74 -10.17
N ASP A 180 22.93 20.65 -10.13
CA ASP A 180 24.19 20.48 -10.86
C ASP A 180 25.06 19.36 -10.25
N GLN A 181 25.00 19.21 -8.93
CA GLN A 181 25.74 18.20 -8.18
C GLN A 181 24.86 17.62 -7.07
N GLU A 182 25.01 16.32 -6.84
CA GLU A 182 24.31 15.63 -5.77
C GLU A 182 24.80 16.12 -4.39
N PRO A 183 23.94 16.72 -3.55
CA PRO A 183 24.34 17.20 -2.24
C PRO A 183 24.49 16.07 -1.24
N ALA A 184 25.20 16.34 -0.14
CA ALA A 184 25.18 15.47 1.03
C ALA A 184 23.74 15.36 1.59
N PRO A 185 23.34 14.18 2.09
CA PRO A 185 22.01 14.00 2.67
C PRO A 185 21.85 14.84 3.93
N VAL A 186 20.65 15.40 4.13
CA VAL A 186 20.24 15.96 5.44
C VAL A 186 20.06 14.86 6.48
N SER A 187 19.83 15.24 7.74
CA SER A 187 19.52 14.30 8.83
C SER A 187 18.44 13.30 8.44
N SER A 188 18.80 12.01 8.43
CA SER A 188 17.91 10.89 8.12
C SER A 188 17.23 10.30 9.38
N THR A 189 17.53 10.84 10.56
CA THR A 189 17.10 10.27 11.85
C THR A 189 15.67 10.65 12.21
N CYS A 190 15.31 11.93 12.08
CA CYS A 190 14.00 12.46 12.49
C CYS A 190 13.53 13.54 11.51
N VAL A 191 12.26 13.44 11.08
CA VAL A 191 11.65 14.43 10.17
C VAL A 191 11.66 15.85 10.73
N VAL A 192 11.57 16.01 12.05
CA VAL A 192 11.60 17.32 12.71
C VAL A 192 12.98 17.97 12.56
N PHE A 193 14.05 17.19 12.76
CA PHE A 193 15.41 17.69 12.57
C PHE A 193 15.73 17.90 11.10
N ALA A 194 15.31 17.00 10.22
CA ALA A 194 15.45 17.16 8.78
C ALA A 194 14.77 18.47 8.30
N LYS A 195 13.57 18.79 8.80
CA LYS A 195 12.87 20.04 8.52
C LYS A 195 13.66 21.26 9.00
N SER A 196 14.16 21.24 10.23
CA SER A 196 14.94 22.34 10.80
C SER A 196 16.24 22.57 10.06
N GLU A 197 16.94 21.50 9.67
CA GLU A 197 18.15 21.55 8.86
C GLU A 197 17.87 22.09 7.46
N ALA A 198 16.83 21.60 6.79
CA ALA A 198 16.38 22.11 5.50
C ALA A 198 16.08 23.62 5.52
N LEU A 199 15.44 24.11 6.58
CA LEU A 199 15.24 25.55 6.80
C LEU A 199 16.56 26.31 6.92
N GLY A 200 17.54 25.74 7.64
CA GLY A 200 18.88 26.31 7.76
C GLY A 200 19.63 26.38 6.42
N LEU A 201 19.54 25.31 5.62
CA LEU A 201 20.12 25.24 4.28
C LEU A 201 19.53 26.29 3.35
N MET A 202 18.20 26.45 3.34
CA MET A 202 17.54 27.50 2.56
C MET A 202 17.99 28.91 2.98
N ARG A 203 18.14 29.16 4.29
CA ARG A 203 18.67 30.45 4.78
C ARG A 203 20.13 30.67 4.37
N SER A 204 20.87 29.59 4.17
CA SER A 204 22.26 29.61 3.69
C SER A 204 22.36 29.70 2.16
N GLY A 205 21.25 29.93 1.46
CA GLY A 205 21.21 30.15 0.02
C GLY A 205 20.98 28.91 -0.83
N TRP A 206 20.73 27.73 -0.24
CA TRP A 206 20.40 26.54 -1.03
C TRP A 206 19.07 26.70 -1.74
N SER A 207 19.02 26.25 -3.00
CA SER A 207 17.77 26.16 -3.76
C SER A 207 16.86 25.07 -3.18
N LYS A 208 15.55 25.17 -3.48
CA LYS A 208 14.59 24.12 -3.11
C LYS A 208 14.99 22.76 -3.68
N ASN A 209 15.46 22.73 -4.93
CA ASN A 209 15.90 21.51 -5.61
C ASN A 209 17.07 20.84 -4.87
N MET A 210 18.05 21.62 -4.40
CA MET A 210 19.16 21.11 -3.59
C MET A 210 18.69 20.51 -2.26
N VAL A 211 17.74 21.16 -1.58
CA VAL A 211 17.15 20.64 -0.34
C VAL A 211 16.37 19.34 -0.61
N LEU A 212 15.63 19.27 -1.72
CA LEU A 212 14.90 18.06 -2.12
C LEU A 212 15.82 16.90 -2.49
N ALA A 213 16.90 17.16 -3.21
CA ALA A 213 17.92 16.17 -3.53
C ALA A 213 18.52 15.59 -2.24
N ALA A 214 18.93 16.45 -1.31
CA ALA A 214 19.48 16.04 -0.01
C ALA A 214 18.48 15.22 0.82
N TYR A 215 17.19 15.61 0.81
CA TYR A 215 16.15 14.87 1.52
C TYR A 215 15.82 13.52 0.86
N CYS A 216 15.73 13.46 -0.47
CA CYS A 216 15.51 12.20 -1.20
C CYS A 216 16.66 11.23 -0.97
N SER A 217 17.90 11.73 -0.94
CA SER A 217 19.10 10.96 -0.59
C SER A 217 19.03 10.41 0.84
N ALA A 218 18.68 11.26 1.81
CA ALA A 218 18.50 10.84 3.21
C ALA A 218 17.42 9.74 3.37
N MET A 219 16.34 9.83 2.60
CA MET A 219 15.24 8.86 2.57
C MET A 219 15.68 7.53 1.96
N ALA A 220 16.36 7.57 0.81
CA ALA A 220 16.92 6.38 0.16
C ALA A 220 17.88 5.64 1.09
N HIS A 221 18.80 6.36 1.73
CA HIS A 221 19.75 5.79 2.69
C HIS A 221 19.07 5.11 3.88
N ARG A 222 18.02 5.71 4.42
CA ARG A 222 17.28 5.09 5.52
C ARG A 222 16.61 3.79 5.10
N VAL A 223 16.05 3.75 3.90
CA VAL A 223 15.38 2.57 3.35
C VAL A 223 16.39 1.48 3.00
N SER A 224 17.57 1.85 2.49
CA SER A 224 18.66 0.90 2.20
C SER A 224 19.12 0.18 3.47
N LEU A 225 19.23 0.88 4.60
CA LEU A 225 19.59 0.28 5.89
C LEU A 225 18.54 -0.73 6.38
N LEU A 226 17.24 -0.46 6.16
CA LEU A 226 16.18 -1.39 6.50
C LEU A 226 16.26 -2.66 5.63
N LEU A 227 16.48 -2.47 4.32
CA LEU A 227 16.59 -3.55 3.34
C LEU A 227 17.86 -4.39 3.55
N GLY A 228 18.98 -3.76 3.87
CA GLY A 228 20.25 -4.45 4.15
C GLY A 228 20.17 -5.40 5.34
N ARG A 229 19.30 -5.13 6.32
CA ARG A 229 19.10 -6.00 7.49
C ARG A 229 18.34 -7.29 7.19
N ILE A 230 17.50 -7.31 6.16
CA ILE A 230 16.77 -8.52 5.76
C ILE A 230 17.49 -9.29 4.64
N GLY A 231 18.39 -8.62 3.92
CA GLY A 231 18.99 -9.12 2.69
C GLY A 231 18.12 -8.79 1.49
N VAL A 232 18.73 -8.18 0.47
CA VAL A 232 18.05 -7.88 -0.79
C VAL A 232 18.54 -8.86 -1.83
N GLU A 233 17.62 -9.56 -2.46
CA GLU A 233 17.90 -10.44 -3.58
C GLU A 233 17.54 -9.73 -4.90
N ASP A 234 18.11 -10.24 -6.01
CA ASP A 234 17.61 -9.91 -7.34
C ASP A 234 16.10 -10.19 -7.42
N GLN A 235 15.38 -9.40 -8.23
CA GLN A 235 13.90 -9.36 -8.24
C GLN A 235 13.30 -8.59 -7.04
N PHE A 236 13.89 -7.45 -6.76
CA PHE A 236 13.39 -6.44 -5.84
C PHE A 236 12.17 -5.69 -6.43
N PHE A 237 11.09 -5.54 -5.67
CA PHE A 237 9.89 -4.82 -6.10
C PHE A 237 9.47 -3.77 -5.07
N ILE A 238 9.02 -2.60 -5.52
CA ILE A 238 8.57 -1.52 -4.65
C ILE A 238 7.05 -1.31 -4.80
N THR A 239 6.32 -1.44 -3.71
CA THR A 239 4.89 -1.12 -3.61
C THR A 239 4.64 0.15 -2.82
N GLY A 240 3.39 0.60 -2.82
CA GLY A 240 2.98 1.80 -2.07
C GLY A 240 3.24 3.08 -2.86
N GLY A 241 3.10 4.20 -2.17
CA GLY A 241 3.12 5.53 -2.80
C GLY A 241 4.50 6.00 -3.20
N ILE A 242 5.54 5.61 -2.46
CA ILE A 242 6.90 6.07 -2.75
C ILE A 242 7.42 5.56 -4.09
N ALA A 243 6.92 4.42 -4.58
CA ALA A 243 7.35 3.85 -5.86
C ALA A 243 7.12 4.82 -7.05
N LYS A 244 6.24 5.81 -6.85
CA LYS A 244 5.95 6.89 -7.83
C LYS A 244 6.91 8.08 -7.72
N ASN A 245 7.76 8.14 -6.69
CA ASN A 245 8.74 9.21 -6.50
C ASN A 245 10.10 8.76 -7.07
N PRO A 246 10.47 9.20 -8.28
CA PRO A 246 11.71 8.76 -8.91
C PRO A 246 12.96 9.25 -8.15
N GLY A 247 12.87 10.37 -7.42
CA GLY A 247 13.94 10.94 -6.61
C GLY A 247 14.44 10.00 -5.51
N VAL A 248 13.52 9.31 -4.84
CA VAL A 248 13.85 8.28 -3.84
C VAL A 248 14.19 6.95 -4.50
N VAL A 249 13.38 6.50 -5.46
CA VAL A 249 13.55 5.17 -6.09
C VAL A 249 14.92 5.04 -6.75
N ARG A 250 15.33 6.00 -7.60
CA ARG A 250 16.62 5.88 -8.32
C ARG A 250 17.82 5.96 -7.39
N ARG A 251 17.74 6.76 -6.32
CA ARG A 251 18.81 6.86 -5.32
C ARG A 251 18.91 5.57 -4.51
N LEU A 252 17.77 4.98 -4.15
CA LEU A 252 17.72 3.68 -3.49
C LEU A 252 18.30 2.57 -4.38
N GLU A 253 17.89 2.50 -5.65
CA GLU A 253 18.42 1.52 -6.60
C GLU A 253 19.94 1.66 -6.77
N LYS A 254 20.45 2.90 -6.85
CA LYS A 254 21.89 3.18 -6.92
C LYS A 254 22.62 2.70 -5.66
N GLU A 255 22.06 2.93 -4.48
CA GLU A 255 22.67 2.56 -3.21
C GLU A 255 22.66 1.05 -2.97
N LEU A 256 21.60 0.36 -3.41
CA LEU A 256 21.50 -1.09 -3.33
C LEU A 256 22.29 -1.81 -4.43
N GLY A 257 22.61 -1.13 -5.54
CA GLY A 257 23.16 -1.77 -6.73
C GLY A 257 22.16 -2.69 -7.47
N ILE A 258 20.87 -2.56 -7.17
CA ILE A 258 19.79 -3.42 -7.68
C ILE A 258 18.68 -2.53 -8.25
N GLN A 259 18.23 -2.83 -9.47
CA GLN A 259 17.10 -2.15 -10.10
C GLN A 259 15.78 -2.78 -9.63
N ALA A 260 14.79 -1.94 -9.31
CA ALA A 260 13.46 -2.43 -8.96
C ALA A 260 12.73 -2.93 -10.22
N VAL A 261 12.00 -4.03 -10.08
CA VAL A 261 11.17 -4.58 -11.14
C VAL A 261 10.07 -3.58 -11.50
N LYS A 262 9.99 -3.22 -12.78
CA LYS A 262 8.95 -2.33 -13.30
C LYS A 262 7.66 -3.10 -13.52
N THR A 263 6.53 -2.42 -13.31
CA THR A 263 5.20 -2.98 -13.56
C THR A 263 4.31 -1.99 -14.30
N ARG A 264 3.30 -2.51 -15.02
CA ARG A 264 2.23 -1.71 -15.63
C ARG A 264 1.10 -1.37 -14.65
N TYR A 265 1.09 -2.02 -13.49
CA TYR A 265 0.05 -1.82 -12.47
C TYR A 265 0.42 -0.65 -11.56
N ASP A 266 -0.58 0.01 -10.98
CA ASP A 266 -0.32 1.02 -9.97
C ASP A 266 0.24 0.35 -8.69
N SER A 267 1.44 0.74 -8.27
CA SER A 267 2.10 0.23 -7.07
C SER A 267 1.31 0.46 -5.78
N GLN A 268 0.47 1.50 -5.73
CA GLN A 268 -0.34 1.84 -4.55
C GLN A 268 -1.50 0.86 -4.32
N ILE A 269 -1.96 0.15 -5.36
CA ILE A 269 -3.08 -0.80 -5.21
C ILE A 269 -2.62 -2.21 -4.82
N ALA A 270 -1.32 -2.44 -4.62
CA ALA A 270 -0.75 -3.78 -4.37
C ALA A 270 -1.40 -4.50 -3.18
N GLY A 271 -1.60 -3.81 -2.06
CA GLY A 271 -2.29 -4.38 -0.89
C GLY A 271 -3.74 -4.76 -1.17
N ALA A 272 -4.51 -3.89 -1.82
CA ALA A 272 -5.89 -4.20 -2.19
C ALA A 272 -5.97 -5.36 -3.20
N LEU A 273 -5.05 -5.39 -4.16
CA LEU A 273 -4.96 -6.48 -5.13
C LEU A 273 -4.65 -7.82 -4.45
N GLY A 274 -3.67 -7.86 -3.55
CA GLY A 274 -3.36 -9.07 -2.79
C GLY A 274 -4.52 -9.56 -1.94
N ALA A 275 -5.24 -8.65 -1.29
CA ALA A 275 -6.47 -8.99 -0.58
C ALA A 275 -7.54 -9.59 -1.50
N ALA A 276 -7.67 -9.09 -2.75
CA ALA A 276 -8.61 -9.62 -3.72
C ALA A 276 -8.23 -11.04 -4.16
N LEU A 277 -6.93 -11.29 -4.35
CA LEU A 277 -6.40 -12.63 -4.67
C LEU A 277 -6.62 -13.63 -3.53
N PHE A 278 -6.51 -13.18 -2.27
CA PHE A 278 -6.89 -14.02 -1.13
C PHE A 278 -8.40 -14.27 -1.07
N ALA A 279 -9.22 -13.26 -1.35
CA ALA A 279 -10.67 -13.43 -1.42
C ALA A 279 -11.07 -14.45 -2.50
N ASP A 280 -10.44 -14.40 -3.68
CA ASP A 280 -10.64 -15.37 -4.75
C ASP A 280 -10.28 -16.79 -4.31
N THR A 281 -9.15 -16.94 -3.60
CA THR A 281 -8.76 -18.25 -3.03
C THR A 281 -9.78 -18.78 -2.02
N LEU A 282 -10.44 -17.89 -1.25
CA LEU A 282 -11.51 -18.28 -0.31
C LEU A 282 -12.76 -18.76 -1.04
N LEU A 283 -13.11 -18.15 -2.17
CA LEU A 283 -14.22 -18.59 -3.01
C LEU A 283 -13.95 -19.99 -3.57
N GLN A 284 -12.74 -20.22 -4.09
CA GLN A 284 -12.36 -21.52 -4.67
C GLN A 284 -12.36 -22.66 -3.64
N LYS A 285 -12.00 -22.38 -2.38
CA LYS A 285 -12.01 -23.37 -1.29
C LYS A 285 -13.41 -23.63 -0.70
N GLY A 286 -14.37 -22.74 -0.96
CA GLY A 286 -15.75 -22.84 -0.49
C GLY A 286 -16.74 -23.27 -1.58
N ALA A 287 -16.26 -23.77 -2.72
CA ALA A 287 -17.02 -24.28 -3.85
C ALA A 287 -16.90 -25.82 -3.94
#